data_AF-A0A8H2XS51-F1
#
_entry.id   AF-A0A8H2XS51-F1
#
_cell.length_a   1.000
_cell.length_b   1.000
_cell.length_c   1.000
_cell.angle_alpha   90.00
_cell.angle_beta   90.00
_cell.angle_gamma   90.00
#
_symmetry.space_group_name_H-M   'P 1'
#
loop_
_entity.id
_entity.type
_entity.pdbx_description
1 polymer ?
#
loop_
_entity_poly.entity_id
_entity_poly.type
_entity_poly.pdbx_seq_one_letter_code
_entity_poly.pdbx_strand_id
1 'polypeptide(L)'
;QRIDAVLEANQNPDTYWINAPLTNVPNKTAQALLVYEEDRRPYHPPKGPYRKWSVSEAIIKYWSHKHKHGRSLLSGHGGLKARMIGGSHHLHSHSVVKRQNETTTVVMDESKVVPLEYPGAACGSKPADLVLNLTFGLDRTTGHWMINGISYEAPKIPTLLKMLTDTDGVTESDFNKEEHTVILPKNKCVEFNIKGNSGIPITHPIHLHGHTFDVVQFGNNPPNYVNPPRRDVVGSTDAGVRIQFKTDNPGPWFLHCHIDWHLEEGFAMVFAEAPEAVKGGPKSVAVDSQWEKLCGKYDNWLKENPGQL
;
A
#
# COMPACT_ATOMS: atom_id res chain seq x y z
N GLN A 1 -6.68 -1.27 -3.74
CA GLN A 1 -6.41 0.02 -3.07
C GLN A 1 -7.69 0.83 -3.02
N ARG A 2 -8.27 0.99 -1.83
CA ARG A 2 -9.29 2.01 -1.54
C ARG A 2 -8.62 2.98 -0.60
N ILE A 3 -8.45 4.22 -1.03
CA ILE A 3 -8.00 5.32 -0.19
C ILE A 3 -9.22 6.23 -0.05
N ASP A 4 -9.81 6.25 1.14
CA ASP A 4 -10.85 7.21 1.50
C ASP A 4 -10.16 8.44 2.08
N ALA A 5 -9.86 9.43 1.23
CA ALA A 5 -9.27 10.71 1.64
C ALA A 5 -10.31 11.83 1.47
N VAL A 6 -10.44 12.69 2.48
CA VAL A 6 -11.08 14.00 2.29
C VAL A 6 -10.03 14.98 1.86
N LEU A 7 -10.24 15.51 0.66
CA LEU A 7 -9.56 16.69 0.17
C LEU A 7 -10.45 17.88 0.54
N GLU A 8 -9.89 19.01 0.97
CA GLU A 8 -10.63 20.26 1.06
C GLU A 8 -10.64 20.92 -0.34
N ALA A 9 -11.83 21.28 -0.84
CA ALA A 9 -11.98 21.95 -2.13
C ALA A 9 -11.86 23.45 -1.92
N ASN A 10 -10.89 24.06 -2.59
CA ASN A 10 -10.63 25.49 -2.42
C ASN A 10 -11.38 26.36 -3.45
N GLN A 11 -12.25 25.77 -4.29
CA GLN A 11 -12.94 26.47 -5.40
C GLN A 11 -14.32 25.88 -5.66
N ASN A 12 -15.26 26.73 -6.07
CA ASN A 12 -16.64 26.38 -6.43
C ASN A 12 -16.76 26.27 -7.98
N PRO A 13 -17.36 25.20 -8.56
CA PRO A 13 -17.86 23.98 -7.90
C PRO A 13 -16.74 23.18 -7.24
N ASP A 14 -17.09 22.48 -6.15
CA ASP A 14 -16.20 21.64 -5.33
C ASP A 14 -15.41 20.67 -6.22
N THR A 15 -14.23 21.10 -6.61
CA THR A 15 -13.39 20.43 -7.60
C THR A 15 -12.14 19.93 -6.91
N TYR A 16 -11.85 18.65 -7.12
CA TYR A 16 -10.69 17.98 -6.54
C TYR A 16 -9.80 17.45 -7.65
N TRP A 17 -8.51 17.71 -7.54
CA TRP A 17 -7.53 17.06 -8.38
C TRP A 17 -7.02 15.82 -7.65
N ILE A 18 -7.33 14.64 -8.19
CA ILE A 18 -6.65 13.41 -7.76
C ILE A 18 -5.44 13.25 -8.65
N ASN A 19 -4.27 13.15 -8.02
CA ASN A 19 -3.07 12.67 -8.67
C ASN A 19 -2.91 11.19 -8.34
N ALA A 20 -2.99 10.35 -9.36
CA ALA A 20 -2.52 8.98 -9.25
C ALA A 20 -1.12 8.90 -9.88
N PRO A 21 -0.09 8.43 -9.16
CA PRO A 21 1.16 8.04 -9.80
C PRO A 21 0.84 6.85 -10.70
N LEU A 22 0.83 7.09 -12.02
CA LEU A 22 0.48 6.05 -12.98
C LEU A 22 1.65 5.13 -13.32
N THR A 23 2.87 5.50 -12.92
CA THR A 23 4.11 4.79 -13.26
C THR A 23 5.27 5.21 -12.35
N ASN A 24 6.34 4.42 -12.36
CA ASN A 24 7.63 4.63 -11.69
C ASN A 24 8.49 5.69 -12.39
N VAL A 25 7.89 6.52 -13.26
CA VAL A 25 8.58 7.56 -14.02
C VAL A 25 8.37 8.89 -13.31
N PRO A 26 9.44 9.59 -12.91
CA PRO A 26 9.35 10.96 -12.40
C PRO A 26 8.53 11.83 -13.37
N ASN A 27 7.64 12.67 -12.84
CA ASN A 27 6.80 13.60 -13.61
C ASN A 27 5.73 12.98 -14.53
N LYS A 28 5.30 11.73 -14.30
CA LYS A 28 4.13 11.15 -14.98
C LYS A 28 3.00 10.82 -14.01
N THR A 29 2.31 11.86 -13.55
CA THR A 29 1.03 11.75 -12.85
C THR A 29 -0.11 11.82 -13.86
N ALA A 30 -1.16 11.00 -13.71
CA ALA A 30 -2.46 11.39 -14.27
C ALA A 30 -3.18 12.26 -13.26
N GLN A 31 -3.73 13.35 -13.78
CA GLN A 31 -4.58 14.25 -13.02
C GLN A 31 -6.04 13.95 -13.38
N ALA A 32 -6.81 13.54 -12.38
CA ALA A 32 -8.26 13.42 -12.49
C ALA A 32 -8.86 14.67 -11.87
N LEU A 33 -9.65 15.43 -12.63
CA LEU A 33 -10.57 16.39 -12.03
C LEU A 33 -11.81 15.61 -11.60
N LEU A 34 -12.01 15.48 -10.30
CA LEU A 34 -13.29 15.13 -9.72
C LEU A 34 -14.09 16.41 -9.55
N VAL A 35 -15.24 16.48 -10.22
CA VAL A 35 -16.23 17.54 -9.99
C VAL A 35 -17.30 16.94 -9.09
N TYR A 36 -17.48 17.53 -7.91
CA TYR A 36 -18.60 17.21 -7.05
C TYR A 36 -19.79 18.09 -7.46
N GLU A 37 -20.89 17.46 -7.86
CA GLU A 37 -22.15 18.15 -8.14
C GLU A 37 -23.19 17.69 -7.12
N GLU A 38 -23.81 18.65 -6.41
CA GLU A 38 -25.00 18.35 -5.61
C GLU A 38 -26.11 17.84 -6.52
N ASP A 39 -26.54 16.60 -6.28
CA ASP A 39 -27.69 16.03 -6.97
C ASP A 39 -28.98 16.59 -6.37
N ARG A 40 -29.61 17.53 -7.10
CA ARG A 40 -30.84 18.21 -6.68
C ARG A 40 -32.10 17.34 -6.73
N ARG A 41 -31.99 16.03 -6.98
CA ARG A 41 -33.13 15.12 -6.99
C ARG A 41 -33.71 14.93 -5.57
N PRO A 42 -35.04 14.80 -5.42
CA PRO A 42 -35.66 14.57 -4.13
C PRO A 42 -35.17 13.29 -3.45
N TYR A 43 -34.91 13.37 -2.15
CA TYR A 43 -34.47 12.25 -1.31
C TYR A 43 -35.51 11.11 -1.30
N HIS A 44 -35.09 9.88 -1.61
CA HIS A 44 -35.96 8.68 -1.61
C HIS A 44 -35.31 7.52 -0.80
N PRO A 45 -35.72 7.34 0.47
CA PRO A 45 -35.30 6.20 1.29
C PRO A 45 -35.60 4.85 0.61
N PRO A 46 -34.77 3.80 0.77
CA PRO A 46 -33.68 3.65 1.75
C PRO A 46 -32.30 4.09 1.20
N LYS A 47 -32.25 4.68 0.00
CA LYS A 47 -31.00 5.08 -0.65
C LYS A 47 -30.68 6.53 -0.28
N GLY A 48 -29.52 6.74 0.33
CA GLY A 48 -29.01 8.07 0.68
C GLY A 48 -28.91 9.01 -0.54
N PRO A 49 -28.63 10.31 -0.33
CA PRO A 49 -28.48 11.27 -1.43
C PRO A 49 -27.45 10.75 -2.45
N TYR A 50 -27.83 10.76 -3.73
CA TYR A 50 -26.95 10.34 -4.80
C TYR A 50 -25.84 11.39 -4.95
N ARG A 51 -24.58 11.00 -4.72
CA ARG A 51 -23.43 11.87 -5.04
C ARG A 51 -23.01 11.55 -6.47
N LYS A 52 -23.12 12.52 -7.39
CA LYS A 52 -22.66 12.34 -8.77
C LYS A 52 -21.20 12.77 -8.84
N TRP A 53 -20.36 11.92 -9.43
CA TRP A 53 -18.96 12.21 -9.71
C TRP A 53 -18.73 12.08 -11.21
N SER A 54 -17.86 12.92 -11.75
CA SER A 54 -17.36 12.81 -13.12
C SER A 54 -15.83 12.79 -13.10
N VAL A 55 -15.24 12.03 -14.01
CA VAL A 55 -13.79 11.97 -14.23
C VAL A 55 -13.51 12.55 -15.62
N SER A 56 -12.44 13.33 -15.75
CA SER A 56 -12.09 13.97 -17.03
C SER A 56 -11.91 12.95 -18.17
N GLU A 57 -12.35 13.31 -19.39
CA GLU A 57 -12.21 12.46 -20.57
C GLU A 57 -10.75 12.04 -20.85
N ALA A 58 -9.77 12.84 -20.42
CA ALA A 58 -8.35 12.53 -20.59
C ALA A 58 -7.94 11.21 -19.90
N ILE A 59 -8.50 10.92 -18.72
CA ILE A 59 -8.25 9.66 -18.00
C ILE A 59 -9.03 8.51 -18.64
N ILE A 60 -10.28 8.72 -19.02
CA ILE A 60 -11.08 7.72 -19.74
C ILE A 60 -10.34 7.29 -21.02
N LYS A 61 -9.75 8.25 -21.73
CA LYS A 61 -8.96 8.00 -22.93
C LYS A 61 -7.68 7.23 -22.63
N TYR A 62 -6.91 7.62 -21.60
CA TYR A 62 -5.69 6.90 -21.17
C TYR A 62 -5.97 5.42 -20.83
N TRP A 63 -6.98 5.15 -20.01
CA TRP A 63 -7.37 3.79 -19.63
C TRP A 63 -7.90 2.99 -20.82
N SER A 64 -8.65 3.64 -21.73
CA SER A 64 -9.16 2.99 -22.94
C SER A 64 -8.09 2.70 -24.01
N HIS A 65 -6.93 3.39 -23.97
CA HIS A 65 -5.87 3.24 -24.96
C HIS A 65 -4.88 2.12 -24.59
N LYS A 66 -4.62 1.88 -23.30
CA LYS A 66 -3.63 0.89 -22.84
C LYS A 66 -4.17 -0.55 -22.77
N HIS A 67 -5.49 -0.74 -22.81
CA HIS A 67 -6.14 -2.05 -22.76
C HIS A 67 -6.71 -2.53 -24.12
N LYS A 68 -6.29 -1.94 -25.24
CA LYS A 68 -6.79 -2.29 -26.59
C LYS A 68 -5.90 -3.24 -27.41
N HIS A 69 -4.85 -3.83 -26.81
CA HIS A 69 -4.10 -4.91 -27.44
C HIS A 69 -4.21 -6.22 -26.65
N GLY A 70 -5.27 -6.95 -26.96
CA GLY A 70 -5.54 -8.31 -26.50
C GLY A 70 -6.98 -8.69 -26.88
N ARG A 71 -7.14 -9.64 -27.80
CA ARG A 71 -8.39 -9.95 -28.52
C ARG A 71 -9.61 -10.18 -27.63
N SER A 72 -10.76 -9.72 -28.15
CA SER A 72 -12.11 -10.18 -27.81
C SER A 72 -12.19 -11.72 -27.78
N LEU A 73 -12.49 -12.27 -26.61
CA LEU A 73 -13.17 -13.56 -26.44
C LEU A 73 -14.26 -13.39 -25.39
N LEU A 74 -15.47 -13.14 -25.88
CA LEU A 74 -16.71 -13.41 -25.15
C LEU A 74 -16.81 -14.93 -24.96
N SER A 75 -16.75 -15.39 -23.71
CA SER A 75 -17.29 -16.66 -23.17
C SER A 75 -16.30 -17.31 -22.19
N GLY A 76 -16.71 -17.48 -20.93
CA GLY A 76 -16.00 -18.33 -19.95
C GLY A 76 -16.01 -17.73 -18.54
N HIS A 77 -16.58 -18.46 -17.58
CA HIS A 77 -16.83 -18.04 -16.21
C HIS A 77 -15.59 -17.73 -15.37
N GLY A 78 -15.72 -16.73 -14.47
CA GLY A 78 -14.87 -16.55 -13.29
C GLY A 78 -13.71 -15.56 -13.44
N GLY A 79 -14.01 -14.26 -13.41
CA GLY A 79 -12.98 -13.21 -13.42
C GLY A 79 -13.53 -11.88 -12.92
N LEU A 80 -12.78 -11.25 -12.00
CA LEU A 80 -13.07 -10.02 -11.27
C LEU A 80 -13.91 -9.00 -12.06
N LYS A 81 -15.17 -8.81 -11.64
CA LYS A 81 -15.99 -7.68 -12.06
C LYS A 81 -15.53 -6.44 -11.30
N ALA A 82 -14.77 -5.56 -11.96
CA ALA A 82 -14.80 -4.14 -11.62
C ALA A 82 -16.22 -3.61 -11.87
N ARG A 83 -17.09 -3.74 -10.87
CA ARG A 83 -18.43 -3.16 -10.90
C ARG A 83 -18.30 -1.66 -10.63
N MET A 84 -17.95 -0.87 -11.65
CA MET A 84 -18.42 0.51 -11.67
C MET A 84 -19.94 0.42 -11.75
N ILE A 85 -20.63 0.87 -10.71
CA ILE A 85 -22.09 1.01 -10.74
C ILE A 85 -22.40 2.17 -11.70
N GLY A 86 -22.37 1.86 -12.99
CA GLY A 86 -22.93 2.71 -14.04
C GLY A 86 -24.43 2.57 -14.00
N GLY A 87 -25.10 3.47 -13.27
CA GLY A 87 -26.48 3.81 -13.58
C GLY A 87 -26.46 4.65 -14.86
N SER A 88 -27.08 4.15 -15.93
CA SER A 88 -27.25 4.84 -17.21
C SER A 88 -27.68 6.29 -17.03
N HIS A 89 -26.75 7.22 -17.18
CA HIS A 89 -27.06 8.63 -17.37
C HIS A 89 -26.10 9.18 -18.42
N HIS A 90 -26.64 9.49 -19.60
CA HIS A 90 -25.97 10.25 -20.64
C HIS A 90 -25.35 11.52 -20.02
N LEU A 91 -24.02 11.61 -20.06
CA LEU A 91 -23.29 12.80 -19.63
C LEU A 91 -23.45 13.86 -20.72
N HIS A 92 -24.25 14.89 -20.44
CA HIS A 92 -24.23 16.11 -21.24
C HIS A 92 -22.98 16.91 -20.87
N SER A 93 -22.20 17.29 -21.88
CA SER A 93 -21.10 18.23 -21.72
C SER A 93 -21.68 19.60 -21.36
N HIS A 94 -21.41 20.07 -20.15
CA HIS A 94 -21.53 21.49 -19.85
C HIS A 94 -20.13 22.05 -19.69
N SER A 95 -19.80 22.93 -20.64
CA SER A 95 -18.74 23.94 -20.61
C SER A 95 -17.57 23.66 -19.66
N VAL A 96 -16.61 22.86 -20.14
CA VAL A 96 -15.25 22.88 -19.61
C VAL A 96 -14.70 24.29 -19.86
N VAL A 97 -14.53 25.08 -18.80
CA VAL A 97 -13.73 26.31 -18.88
C VAL A 97 -12.31 25.86 -19.19
N LYS A 98 -11.89 25.97 -20.45
CA LYS A 98 -10.47 25.92 -20.82
C LYS A 98 -9.81 27.14 -20.20
N ARG A 99 -9.19 27.00 -19.02
CA ARG A 99 -8.17 27.96 -18.60
C ARG A 99 -7.00 27.85 -19.59
N GLN A 100 -6.92 28.81 -20.51
CA GLN A 100 -5.71 29.04 -21.29
C GLN A 100 -4.63 29.55 -20.31
N ASN A 101 -3.46 28.90 -20.32
CA ASN A 101 -2.22 29.32 -19.66
C ASN A 101 -2.01 29.03 -18.16
N GLU A 102 -2.48 27.90 -17.62
CA GLU A 102 -1.91 27.36 -16.37
C GLU A 102 -0.94 26.22 -16.73
N THR A 103 0.37 26.55 -16.81
CA THR A 103 1.48 25.57 -16.88
C THR A 103 1.79 24.93 -15.52
N THR A 104 1.07 25.31 -14.46
CA THR A 104 1.24 24.82 -13.10
C THR A 104 0.54 23.47 -12.94
N THR A 105 1.34 22.40 -12.96
CA THR A 105 0.88 21.09 -12.47
C THR A 105 0.61 21.24 -10.97
N VAL A 106 -0.65 21.20 -10.55
CA VAL A 106 -1.01 21.11 -9.13
C VAL A 106 -0.65 19.69 -8.67
N VAL A 107 0.49 19.55 -8.01
CA VAL A 107 0.89 18.31 -7.36
C VAL A 107 0.24 18.25 -5.98
N MET A 108 -0.67 17.29 -5.78
CA MET A 108 -1.21 16.93 -4.47
C MET A 108 -0.07 16.74 -3.47
N ASP A 109 -0.11 17.54 -2.41
CA ASP A 109 0.82 17.48 -1.31
C ASP A 109 0.30 16.47 -0.29
N GLU A 110 0.86 15.26 -0.30
CA GLU A 110 0.41 14.16 0.56
C GLU A 110 0.53 14.51 2.05
N SER A 111 1.42 15.44 2.43
CA SER A 111 1.59 15.87 3.82
C SER A 111 0.43 16.69 4.37
N LYS A 112 -0.46 17.18 3.48
CA LYS A 112 -1.65 17.96 3.84
C LYS A 112 -2.93 17.15 3.90
N VAL A 113 -2.86 15.86 3.56
CA VAL A 113 -4.03 14.97 3.63
C VAL A 113 -4.32 14.64 5.09
N VAL A 114 -5.61 14.61 5.43
CA VAL A 114 -6.07 14.23 6.77
C VAL A 114 -7.10 13.10 6.66
N PRO A 115 -7.12 12.17 7.63
CA PRO A 115 -8.09 11.09 7.64
C PRO A 115 -9.50 11.63 7.93
N LEU A 116 -10.50 11.08 7.25
CA LEU A 116 -11.91 11.40 7.50
C LEU A 116 -12.39 10.83 8.83
N GLU A 117 -11.98 9.60 9.13
CA GLU A 117 -12.42 8.83 10.28
C GLU A 117 -11.24 8.51 11.19
N TYR A 118 -11.48 8.59 12.51
CA TYR A 118 -10.50 8.28 13.55
C TYR A 118 -9.16 9.03 13.38
N PRO A 119 -9.17 10.38 13.37
CA PRO A 119 -7.96 11.17 13.27
C PRO A 119 -7.07 10.97 14.51
N GLY A 120 -5.77 11.12 14.28
CA GLY A 120 -4.73 10.93 15.30
C GLY A 120 -3.80 9.79 14.94
N ALA A 121 -2.53 9.96 15.29
CA ALA A 121 -1.54 8.91 15.12
C ALA A 121 -1.85 7.70 16.01
N ALA A 122 -1.42 6.51 15.59
CA ALA A 122 -1.63 5.26 16.31
C ALA A 122 -1.12 5.32 17.76
N CYS A 123 -0.03 6.04 18.02
CA CYS A 123 0.54 6.21 19.38
C CYS A 123 -0.06 7.42 20.12
N GLY A 124 -0.94 8.17 19.47
CA GLY A 124 -1.37 9.49 19.93
C GLY A 124 -0.19 10.44 20.06
N SER A 125 -0.19 11.25 21.11
CA SER A 125 0.91 12.19 21.42
C SER A 125 2.01 11.58 22.28
N LYS A 126 1.93 10.29 22.62
CA LYS A 126 2.93 9.61 23.44
C LYS A 126 4.05 9.05 22.55
N PRO A 127 5.27 8.86 23.08
CA PRO A 127 6.30 8.09 22.39
C PRO A 127 5.78 6.70 22.02
N ALA A 128 6.23 6.17 20.89
CA ALA A 128 5.96 4.79 20.51
C ALA A 128 6.57 3.82 21.53
N ASP A 129 5.92 2.67 21.75
CA ASP A 129 6.44 1.61 22.62
C ASP A 129 7.70 0.97 22.02
N LEU A 130 7.78 0.92 20.69
CA LEU A 130 8.91 0.40 19.92
C LEU A 130 9.20 1.32 18.74
N VAL A 131 10.47 1.67 18.56
CA VAL A 131 10.95 2.45 17.41
C VAL A 131 11.97 1.63 16.64
N LEU A 132 11.71 1.35 15.37
CA LEU A 132 12.65 0.66 14.48
C LEU A 132 13.19 1.61 13.43
N ASN A 133 14.51 1.66 13.30
CA ASN A 133 15.17 2.39 12.22
C ASN A 133 15.43 1.43 11.06
N LEU A 134 14.78 1.69 9.93
CA LEU A 134 14.86 0.89 8.71
C LEU A 134 15.63 1.70 7.66
N THR A 135 16.92 1.45 7.54
CA THR A 135 17.76 2.13 6.56
C THR A 135 17.89 1.27 5.32
N PHE A 136 17.31 1.69 4.20
CA PHE A 136 17.47 0.98 2.94
C PHE A 136 18.63 1.53 2.12
N GLY A 137 19.25 0.65 1.34
CA GLY A 137 20.39 0.98 0.50
C GLY A 137 20.54 0.02 -0.67
N LEU A 138 21.41 0.38 -1.59
CA LEU A 138 21.80 -0.45 -2.74
C LEU A 138 23.22 -0.96 -2.50
N ASP A 139 23.42 -2.27 -2.48
CA ASP A 139 24.75 -2.85 -2.60
C ASP A 139 25.23 -2.66 -4.04
N ARG A 140 26.25 -1.82 -4.23
CA ARG A 140 26.78 -1.49 -5.56
C ARG A 140 27.63 -2.60 -6.16
N THR A 141 28.02 -3.60 -5.37
CA THR A 141 28.77 -4.75 -5.84
C THR A 141 27.84 -5.80 -6.45
N THR A 142 26.73 -6.10 -5.78
CA THR A 142 25.75 -7.10 -6.23
C THR A 142 24.60 -6.52 -7.05
N GLY A 143 24.32 -5.23 -6.90
CA GLY A 143 23.13 -4.58 -7.46
C GLY A 143 21.85 -4.86 -6.64
N HIS A 144 21.96 -5.55 -5.51
CA HIS A 144 20.80 -5.89 -4.68
C HIS A 144 20.46 -4.77 -3.71
N TRP A 145 19.16 -4.63 -3.43
CA TRP A 145 18.68 -3.75 -2.38
C TRP A 145 18.76 -4.44 -1.02
N MET A 146 18.92 -3.61 -0.01
CA MET A 146 19.05 -4.05 1.37
C MET A 146 18.21 -3.16 2.28
N ILE A 147 17.70 -3.73 3.36
CA ILE A 147 17.27 -2.98 4.54
C ILE A 147 18.25 -3.36 5.66
N ASN A 148 18.79 -2.37 6.38
CA ASN A 148 19.74 -2.56 7.47
C ASN A 148 20.94 -3.47 7.12
N GLY A 149 21.37 -3.43 5.85
CA GLY A 149 22.51 -4.22 5.35
C GLY A 149 22.19 -5.69 5.04
N ILE A 150 20.92 -6.08 5.02
CA ILE A 150 20.46 -7.41 4.65
C ILE A 150 19.60 -7.31 3.39
N SER A 151 19.96 -8.07 2.36
CA SER A 151 19.14 -8.29 1.18
C SER A 151 18.21 -9.47 1.44
N TYR A 152 16.92 -9.30 1.18
CA TYR A 152 15.94 -10.34 1.44
C TYR A 152 16.07 -11.50 0.46
N GLU A 153 16.06 -12.72 0.99
CA GLU A 153 15.90 -13.95 0.23
C GLU A 153 14.71 -14.74 0.78
N ALA A 154 13.85 -15.22 -0.13
CA ALA A 154 12.67 -15.98 0.27
C ALA A 154 13.07 -17.30 0.96
N PRO A 155 12.49 -17.62 2.13
CA PRO A 155 12.79 -18.86 2.84
C PRO A 155 12.16 -20.04 2.11
N LYS A 156 12.81 -21.22 2.18
CA LYS A 156 12.24 -22.46 1.63
C LYS A 156 10.92 -22.86 2.27
N ILE A 157 10.76 -22.57 3.56
CA ILE A 157 9.54 -22.82 4.33
C ILE A 157 8.92 -21.45 4.61
N PRO A 158 7.65 -21.21 4.21
CA PRO A 158 6.98 -19.94 4.48
C PRO A 158 6.97 -19.58 5.96
N THR A 159 7.21 -18.31 6.28
CA THR A 159 7.28 -17.80 7.66
C THR A 159 6.05 -18.17 8.48
N LEU A 160 4.84 -18.09 7.90
CA LEU A 160 3.60 -18.50 8.59
C LEU A 160 3.60 -19.98 8.96
N LEU A 161 4.09 -20.84 8.07
CA LEU A 161 4.16 -22.27 8.35
C LEU A 161 5.13 -22.54 9.50
N LYS A 162 6.32 -21.90 9.50
CA LYS A 162 7.26 -21.98 10.62
C LYS A 162 6.59 -21.59 11.95
N MET A 163 5.94 -20.44 11.98
CA MET A 163 5.23 -19.93 13.18
C MET A 163 4.13 -20.88 13.65
N LEU A 164 3.37 -21.50 12.73
CA LEU A 164 2.30 -22.43 13.06
C LEU A 164 2.82 -23.80 13.53
N THR A 165 3.98 -24.25 13.06
CA THR A 165 4.55 -25.57 13.41
C THR A 165 5.47 -25.54 14.62
N ASP A 166 5.95 -24.36 15.02
CA ASP A 166 6.87 -24.17 16.13
C ASP A 166 6.35 -24.71 17.48
N THR A 167 7.11 -25.45 18.27
CA THR A 167 6.56 -26.10 19.49
C THR A 167 6.99 -25.47 20.81
N ASP A 168 8.05 -24.68 20.79
CA ASP A 168 8.76 -24.13 21.94
C ASP A 168 8.67 -22.61 22.05
N GLY A 169 7.96 -21.97 21.12
CA GLY A 169 7.73 -20.54 21.05
C GLY A 169 8.64 -19.89 20.01
N VAL A 170 8.05 -19.13 19.09
CA VAL A 170 8.79 -18.46 18.01
C VAL A 170 9.75 -17.41 18.55
N THR A 171 10.99 -17.49 18.10
CA THR A 171 12.12 -16.62 18.42
C THR A 171 12.85 -16.18 17.15
N GLU A 172 13.73 -15.18 17.26
CA GLU A 172 14.52 -14.69 16.12
C GLU A 172 15.43 -15.76 15.51
N SER A 173 15.80 -16.80 16.27
CA SER A 173 16.64 -17.90 15.78
C SER A 173 15.91 -18.89 14.83
N ASP A 174 14.59 -18.82 14.75
CA ASP A 174 13.80 -19.69 13.86
C ASP A 174 13.81 -19.21 12.40
N PHE A 175 14.33 -18.00 12.19
CA PHE A 175 14.41 -17.34 10.90
C PHE A 175 15.85 -17.27 10.41
N ASN A 176 16.03 -17.48 9.12
CA ASN A 176 17.36 -17.29 8.52
C ASN A 176 17.66 -15.80 8.46
N LYS A 177 18.95 -15.45 8.50
CA LYS A 177 19.37 -14.04 8.42
C LYS A 177 18.82 -13.36 7.16
N GLU A 178 18.88 -14.04 6.02
CA GLU A 178 18.46 -13.54 4.72
C GLU A 178 16.92 -13.45 4.58
N GLU A 179 16.15 -14.22 5.37
CA GLU A 179 14.69 -14.04 5.48
C GLU A 179 14.34 -12.68 6.11
N HIS A 180 15.30 -12.09 6.83
CA HIS A 180 15.21 -10.76 7.42
C HIS A 180 13.91 -10.56 8.22
N THR A 181 13.60 -11.52 9.08
CA THR A 181 12.44 -11.46 9.96
C THR A 181 12.79 -10.75 11.26
N VAL A 182 11.85 -9.95 11.77
CA VAL A 182 11.92 -9.31 13.10
C VAL A 182 10.60 -9.55 13.82
N ILE A 183 10.66 -9.92 15.10
CA ILE A 183 9.48 -10.14 15.92
C ILE A 183 8.92 -8.80 16.41
N LEU A 184 7.61 -8.60 16.22
CA LEU A 184 6.89 -7.48 16.80
C LEU A 184 6.02 -7.96 17.98
N PRO A 185 6.17 -7.37 19.18
CA PRO A 185 5.37 -7.75 20.34
C PRO A 185 3.91 -7.35 20.17
N LYS A 186 2.98 -8.13 20.75
CA LYS A 186 1.53 -7.87 20.70
C LYS A 186 1.11 -6.56 21.38
N ASN A 187 0.13 -5.90 20.80
CA ASN A 187 -0.57 -4.72 21.33
C ASN A 187 0.35 -3.56 21.72
N LYS A 188 1.38 -3.31 20.91
CA LYS A 188 2.29 -2.18 21.04
C LYS A 188 2.01 -1.16 19.96
N CYS A 189 2.26 0.10 20.29
CA CYS A 189 2.39 1.12 19.26
C CYS A 189 3.82 1.16 18.74
N VAL A 190 3.96 1.01 17.42
CA VAL A 190 5.26 0.88 16.76
C VAL A 190 5.47 2.07 15.82
N GLU A 191 6.66 2.65 15.85
CA GLU A 191 7.11 3.66 14.89
C GLU A 191 8.24 3.10 14.03
N PHE A 192 8.09 3.18 12.71
CA PHE A 192 9.17 2.90 11.77
C PHE A 192 9.74 4.19 11.22
N ASN A 193 11.05 4.36 11.36
CA ASN A 193 11.83 5.42 10.74
C ASN A 193 12.48 4.85 9.49
N ILE A 194 11.89 5.09 8.33
CA ILE A 194 12.30 4.48 7.06
C ILE A 194 13.06 5.53 6.26
N LYS A 195 14.32 5.28 5.91
CA LYS A 195 15.12 6.24 5.13
C LYS A 195 16.12 5.54 4.22
N GLY A 196 16.44 6.19 3.11
CA GLY A 196 17.48 5.74 2.20
C GLY A 196 18.86 6.22 2.60
N ASN A 197 19.89 5.52 2.12
CA ASN A 197 21.29 5.94 2.21
C ASN A 197 22.05 5.78 0.87
N SER A 198 21.33 5.55 -0.23
CA SER A 198 21.96 5.17 -1.51
C SER A 198 22.51 6.38 -2.28
N GLY A 199 22.04 7.60 -1.96
CA GLY A 199 22.32 8.83 -2.69
C GLY A 199 21.63 8.89 -4.05
N ILE A 200 20.78 7.91 -4.37
CA ILE A 200 20.07 7.83 -5.65
C ILE A 200 18.73 8.57 -5.51
N PRO A 201 18.42 9.54 -6.38
CA PRO A 201 17.20 10.35 -6.27
C PRO A 201 15.96 9.59 -6.77
N ILE A 202 15.72 8.39 -6.23
CA ILE A 202 14.54 7.56 -6.48
C ILE A 202 13.64 7.61 -5.23
N THR A 203 12.33 7.71 -5.47
CA THR A 203 11.33 7.53 -4.41
C THR A 203 10.85 6.10 -4.41
N HIS A 204 11.02 5.40 -3.28
CA HIS A 204 10.62 4.02 -3.12
C HIS A 204 9.24 3.95 -2.48
N PRO A 205 8.21 3.39 -3.14
CA PRO A 205 6.90 3.16 -2.52
C PRO A 205 7.02 1.99 -1.55
N ILE A 206 7.08 2.25 -0.25
CA ILE A 206 7.18 1.21 0.78
C ILE A 206 5.78 0.79 1.19
N HIS A 207 5.50 -0.50 1.08
CA HIS A 207 4.24 -1.13 1.46
C HIS A 207 4.43 -1.99 2.71
N LEU A 208 3.47 -1.94 3.64
CA LEU A 208 3.38 -2.82 4.80
C LEU A 208 2.09 -3.64 4.70
N HIS A 209 2.22 -4.97 4.70
CA HIS A 209 1.06 -5.87 4.71
C HIS A 209 0.38 -5.87 6.09
N GLY A 210 -0.87 -6.31 6.13
CA GLY A 210 -1.62 -6.48 7.39
C GLY A 210 -2.08 -5.20 8.08
N HIS A 211 -1.58 -4.03 7.65
CA HIS A 211 -1.80 -2.76 8.31
C HIS A 211 -2.12 -1.63 7.33
N THR A 212 -2.92 -0.68 7.81
CA THR A 212 -2.76 0.72 7.40
C THR A 212 -2.00 1.43 8.51
N PHE A 213 -1.21 2.44 8.15
CA PHE A 213 -0.35 3.17 9.06
C PHE A 213 -0.53 4.68 8.90
N ASP A 214 -0.23 5.39 9.98
CA ASP A 214 -0.26 6.84 10.06
C ASP A 214 1.10 7.41 9.66
N VAL A 215 1.14 8.25 8.63
CA VAL A 215 2.37 8.90 8.17
C VAL A 215 2.62 10.15 9.00
N VAL A 216 3.31 9.97 10.13
CA VAL A 216 3.55 11.04 11.11
C VAL A 216 4.62 12.03 10.68
N GLN A 217 5.51 11.69 9.74
CA GLN A 217 6.47 12.65 9.19
C GLN A 217 6.89 12.30 7.76
N PHE A 218 6.98 13.31 6.90
CA PHE A 218 7.63 13.23 5.59
C PHE A 218 8.95 14.00 5.63
N GLY A 219 10.07 13.34 5.34
CA GLY A 219 11.39 13.96 5.34
C GLY A 219 11.68 14.74 6.62
N ASN A 220 12.14 15.98 6.45
CA ASN A 220 12.45 16.90 7.54
C ASN A 220 11.27 17.77 7.99
N ASN A 221 10.04 17.54 7.50
CA ASN A 221 8.88 18.32 7.91
C ASN A 221 8.61 18.12 9.41
N PRO A 222 7.96 19.07 10.11
CA PRO A 222 7.51 18.84 11.48
C PRO A 222 6.58 17.61 11.54
N PRO A 223 6.70 16.76 12.57
CA PRO A 223 5.80 15.62 12.70
C PRO A 223 4.36 16.06 12.98
N ASN A 224 3.41 15.34 12.41
CA ASN A 224 1.98 15.49 12.66
C ASN A 224 1.44 14.27 13.41
N TYR A 225 1.18 14.42 14.71
CA TYR A 225 0.54 13.38 15.53
C TYR A 225 -0.97 13.59 15.72
N VAL A 226 -1.50 14.73 15.26
CA VAL A 226 -2.90 15.15 15.49
C VAL A 226 -3.83 14.54 14.46
N ASN A 227 -3.45 14.58 13.19
CA ASN A 227 -4.25 14.07 12.07
C ASN A 227 -3.37 13.63 10.88
N PRO A 228 -2.35 12.79 11.10
CA PRO A 228 -1.50 12.29 10.01
C PRO A 228 -2.32 11.54 8.96
N PRO A 229 -1.94 11.60 7.67
CA PRO A 229 -2.53 10.75 6.64
C PRO A 229 -2.42 9.27 7.01
N ARG A 230 -3.47 8.48 6.78
CA ARG A 230 -3.49 7.03 6.99
C ARG A 230 -3.55 6.29 5.65
N ARG A 231 -2.63 5.34 5.42
CA ARG A 231 -2.51 4.58 4.16
C ARG A 231 -1.71 3.28 4.33
N ASP A 232 -1.54 2.51 3.26
CA ASP A 232 -0.82 1.22 3.25
C ASP A 232 0.49 1.26 2.42
N VAL A 233 0.71 2.29 1.61
CA VAL A 233 1.92 2.49 0.80
C VAL A 233 2.39 3.94 0.90
N VAL A 234 3.65 4.20 1.25
CA VAL A 234 4.20 5.57 1.32
C VAL A 234 5.54 5.70 0.59
N GLY A 235 5.74 6.82 -0.10
CA GLY A 235 7.02 7.12 -0.74
C GLY A 235 8.10 7.46 0.28
N SER A 236 9.22 6.75 0.25
CA SER A 236 10.41 7.07 1.04
C SER A 236 11.59 7.40 0.14
N THR A 237 12.39 8.37 0.57
CA THR A 237 13.65 8.78 -0.06
C THR A 237 14.76 8.76 0.99
N ASP A 238 15.95 9.29 0.66
CA ASP A 238 17.03 9.53 1.62
C ASP A 238 16.63 10.54 2.72
N ALA A 239 15.63 11.40 2.47
CA ALA A 239 15.06 12.27 3.51
C ALA A 239 14.24 11.49 4.54
N GLY A 240 13.74 10.31 4.16
CA GLY A 240 12.99 9.40 5.00
C GLY A 240 11.52 9.74 5.21
N VAL A 241 10.85 8.84 5.92
CA VAL A 241 9.45 8.92 6.35
C VAL A 241 9.33 8.24 7.71
N ARG A 242 8.43 8.75 8.55
CA ARG A 242 8.05 8.08 9.80
C ARG A 242 6.60 7.64 9.74
N ILE A 243 6.37 6.37 10.07
CA ILE A 243 5.02 5.79 10.12
C ILE A 243 4.74 5.18 11.48
N GLN A 244 3.49 5.23 11.93
CA GLN A 244 3.03 4.59 13.16
C GLN A 244 1.85 3.64 12.91
N PHE A 245 1.84 2.52 13.60
CA PHE A 245 0.74 1.54 13.60
C PHE A 245 0.71 0.77 14.92
N LYS A 246 -0.32 -0.05 15.11
CA LYS A 246 -0.44 -0.93 16.28
C LYS A 246 -0.24 -2.37 15.89
N THR A 247 0.46 -3.12 16.72
CA THR A 247 0.64 -4.57 16.53
C THR A 247 -0.56 -5.35 17.07
N ASP A 248 -1.71 -5.14 16.46
CA ASP A 248 -2.97 -5.77 16.85
C ASP A 248 -3.43 -6.87 15.88
N ASN A 249 -2.62 -7.28 14.92
CA ASN A 249 -2.93 -8.25 13.86
C ASN A 249 -1.86 -9.37 13.82
N PRO A 250 -2.00 -10.45 14.60
CA PRO A 250 -1.02 -11.54 14.65
C PRO A 250 -0.78 -12.19 13.28
N GLY A 251 0.49 -12.32 12.89
CA GLY A 251 0.89 -12.94 11.63
C GLY A 251 2.24 -12.44 11.09
N PRO A 252 2.80 -13.10 10.06
CA PRO A 252 3.96 -12.61 9.34
C PRO A 252 3.54 -11.60 8.28
N TRP A 253 3.99 -10.35 8.41
CA TRP A 253 3.66 -9.26 7.50
C TRP A 253 4.88 -8.76 6.76
N PHE A 254 4.77 -8.68 5.44
CA PHE A 254 5.85 -8.23 4.58
C PHE A 254 5.93 -6.70 4.56
N LEU A 255 7.14 -6.16 4.68
CA LEU A 255 7.45 -4.77 4.38
C LEU A 255 8.43 -4.73 3.22
N HIS A 256 8.06 -4.06 2.13
CA HIS A 256 8.87 -4.08 0.92
C HIS A 256 8.69 -2.84 0.05
N CYS A 257 9.65 -2.62 -0.86
CA CYS A 257 9.44 -1.70 -1.96
C CYS A 257 8.41 -2.32 -2.93
N HIS A 258 7.38 -1.56 -3.30
CA HIS A 258 6.33 -2.00 -4.22
C HIS A 258 6.72 -1.82 -5.71
N ILE A 259 7.99 -1.53 -5.97
CA ILE A 259 8.57 -1.65 -7.31
C ILE A 259 9.05 -3.10 -7.43
N ASP A 260 8.37 -3.88 -8.25
CA ASP A 260 8.48 -5.35 -8.27
C ASP A 260 9.91 -5.84 -8.51
N TRP A 261 10.67 -5.16 -9.38
CA TRP A 261 12.07 -5.51 -9.62
C TRP A 261 12.99 -5.13 -8.45
N HIS A 262 12.68 -4.08 -7.67
CA HIS A 262 13.42 -3.81 -6.44
C HIS A 262 13.11 -4.86 -5.36
N LEU A 263 11.86 -5.33 -5.29
CA LEU A 263 11.47 -6.42 -4.40
C LEU A 263 12.25 -7.70 -4.76
N GLU A 264 12.28 -8.07 -6.03
CA GLU A 264 13.03 -9.24 -6.53
C GLU A 264 14.54 -9.12 -6.26
N GLU A 265 15.08 -7.90 -6.32
CA GLU A 265 16.46 -7.57 -5.94
C GLU A 265 16.68 -7.48 -4.41
N GLY A 266 15.71 -7.94 -3.60
CA GLY A 266 15.86 -8.10 -2.14
C GLY A 266 15.43 -6.91 -1.29
N PHE A 267 14.70 -5.93 -1.83
CA PHE A 267 14.19 -4.77 -1.07
C PHE A 267 12.96 -5.14 -0.22
N ALA A 268 13.17 -6.01 0.77
CA ALA A 268 12.13 -6.42 1.68
C ALA A 268 12.64 -6.86 3.06
N MET A 269 11.69 -7.06 3.97
CA MET A 269 11.87 -7.71 5.27
C MET A 269 10.50 -8.23 5.76
N VAL A 270 10.51 -9.09 6.78
CA VAL A 270 9.29 -9.67 7.35
C VAL A 270 9.14 -9.26 8.82
N PHE A 271 7.91 -8.96 9.24
CA PHE A 271 7.58 -8.78 10.66
C PHE A 271 6.74 -9.95 11.15
N ALA A 272 7.30 -10.76 12.05
CA ALA A 272 6.57 -11.79 12.77
C ALA A 272 5.82 -11.15 13.94
N GLU A 273 4.59 -10.69 13.69
CA GLU A 273 3.80 -9.98 14.67
C GLU A 273 3.06 -10.93 15.61
N ALA A 274 3.23 -10.70 16.92
CA ALA A 274 2.55 -11.41 18.00
C ALA A 274 2.50 -12.94 17.76
N PRO A 275 3.66 -13.60 17.53
CA PRO A 275 3.69 -15.01 17.16
C PRO A 275 2.94 -15.91 18.16
N GLU A 276 2.96 -15.56 19.44
CA GLU A 276 2.24 -16.26 20.51
C GLU A 276 0.72 -16.27 20.32
N ALA A 277 0.17 -15.34 19.52
CA ALA A 277 -1.25 -15.20 19.23
C ALA A 277 -1.65 -15.75 17.85
N VAL A 278 -0.69 -16.25 17.05
CA VAL A 278 -0.98 -16.81 15.71
C VAL A 278 -1.75 -18.12 15.82
N LYS A 279 -1.44 -18.98 16.80
CA LYS A 279 -2.06 -20.31 16.96
C LYS A 279 -3.39 -20.31 17.70
N GLY A 280 -3.68 -19.25 18.48
CA GLY A 280 -4.83 -19.24 19.37
C GLY A 280 -5.28 -17.84 19.78
N GLY A 281 -6.58 -17.72 20.03
CA GLY A 281 -7.24 -16.47 20.44
C GLY A 281 -8.11 -15.86 19.34
N PRO A 282 -8.74 -14.70 19.60
CA PRO A 282 -9.75 -14.13 18.69
C PRO A 282 -9.23 -13.69 17.31
N LYS A 283 -7.92 -13.47 17.18
CA LYS A 283 -7.24 -13.05 15.96
C LYS A 283 -6.21 -14.09 15.48
N SER A 284 -6.35 -15.35 15.89
CA SER A 284 -5.50 -16.42 15.39
C SER A 284 -5.64 -16.59 13.88
N VAL A 285 -4.58 -17.06 13.25
CA VAL A 285 -4.58 -17.35 11.81
C VAL A 285 -5.17 -18.74 11.59
N ALA A 286 -6.34 -18.79 10.94
CA ALA A 286 -6.95 -20.04 10.51
C ALA A 286 -6.45 -20.40 9.11
N VAL A 287 -5.91 -21.61 8.98
CA VAL A 287 -5.53 -22.20 7.69
C VAL A 287 -6.48 -23.34 7.36
N ASP A 288 -6.72 -23.56 6.07
CA ASP A 288 -7.57 -24.65 5.59
C ASP A 288 -6.74 -25.77 4.95
N SER A 289 -7.42 -26.87 4.65
CA SER A 289 -6.78 -28.02 4.00
C SER A 289 -6.24 -27.72 2.59
N GLN A 290 -6.63 -26.63 1.95
CA GLN A 290 -6.08 -26.23 0.65
C GLN A 290 -4.71 -25.58 0.86
N TRP A 291 -4.61 -24.67 1.83
CA TRP A 291 -3.36 -24.03 2.24
C TRP A 291 -2.33 -25.07 2.69
N GLU A 292 -2.71 -26.01 3.56
CA GLU A 292 -1.81 -27.06 4.08
C GLU A 292 -1.17 -27.91 2.97
N LYS A 293 -1.86 -28.06 1.83
CA LYS A 293 -1.39 -28.87 0.69
C LYS A 293 -0.49 -28.10 -0.28
N LEU A 294 -0.37 -26.77 -0.16
CA LEU A 294 0.35 -25.95 -1.13
C LEU A 294 1.85 -26.30 -1.19
N CYS A 295 2.52 -26.39 -0.06
CA CYS A 295 3.95 -26.72 -0.01
C CYS A 295 4.23 -28.10 -0.65
N GLY A 296 3.47 -29.12 -0.26
CA GLY A 296 3.63 -30.46 -0.85
C GLY A 296 3.35 -30.51 -2.36
N LYS A 297 2.38 -29.74 -2.85
CA LYS A 297 2.12 -29.60 -4.30
C LYS A 297 3.28 -28.91 -5.02
N TYR A 298 3.81 -27.84 -4.44
CA TYR A 298 4.93 -27.09 -5.00
C TYR A 298 6.21 -27.93 -5.04
N ASP A 299 6.52 -28.66 -3.97
CA ASP A 299 7.68 -29.55 -3.90
C ASP A 299 7.60 -30.69 -4.92
N ASN A 300 6.40 -31.24 -5.15
CA ASN A 300 6.20 -32.24 -6.19
C ASN A 300 6.37 -31.65 -7.59
N TRP A 301 5.84 -30.44 -7.82
CA TRP A 301 6.03 -29.73 -9.09
C TRP A 301 7.51 -29.45 -9.37
N LEU A 302 8.30 -29.05 -8.36
CA LEU A 302 9.75 -28.84 -8.51
C LEU A 302 10.50 -30.11 -8.88
N LYS A 303 10.12 -31.26 -8.32
CA LYS A 303 10.70 -32.57 -8.67
C LYS A 303 10.38 -32.96 -10.12
N GLU A 304 9.18 -32.65 -10.58
CA GLU A 304 8.74 -32.91 -11.96
C GLU A 304 9.36 -31.94 -12.97
N ASN A 305 9.80 -30.75 -12.53
CA ASN A 305 10.29 -29.66 -13.38
C ASN A 305 11.67 -29.15 -12.91
N PRO A 306 12.73 -29.98 -12.95
CA PRO A 306 14.04 -29.57 -12.48
C PRO A 306 14.58 -28.39 -13.32
N GLY A 307 15.02 -27.31 -12.66
CA GLY A 307 15.67 -26.16 -13.29
C GLY A 307 14.74 -25.05 -13.80
N GLN A 308 13.46 -25.04 -13.41
CA GLN A 308 12.52 -23.94 -13.74
C GLN A 308 12.48 -22.80 -12.70
N LEU A 309 13.61 -22.52 -12.05
CA LEU A 309 13.80 -21.38 -11.15
C LEU A 309 15.05 -20.61 -11.56
#